data_AF-A0A6V7LW97-F1
#
_entry.id   AF-A0A6V7LW97-F1
#
_cell.length_a   1.000
_cell.length_b   1.000
_cell.length_c   1.000
_cell.angle_alpha   90.00
_cell.angle_beta   90.00
_cell.angle_gamma   90.00
#
_symmetry.space_group_name_H-M   'P 1'
#
loop_
_entity.id
_entity.type
_entity.pdbx_description
1 polymer ?
#
loop_
_entity_poly.entity_id
_entity_poly.type
_entity_poly.pdbx_seq_one_letter_code
_entity_poly.pdbx_strand_id
1 'polypeptide(L)' 'AIEGASMDPIKSVLDENGGWPLLMTPEEWNAKNITWQQVHLNLWKTWVTRSIFDMTVEPDLKDSAHNKIN' A
#
# COMPACT_ATOMS: atom_id res chain seq x y z
N ALA A 1 19.13 -2.14 22.25
CA ALA A 1 19.05 -2.83 20.94
C ALA A 1 17.92 -2.19 20.15
N ILE A 2 18.24 -1.56 19.01
CA ILE A 2 17.27 -0.95 18.10
C ILE A 2 16.65 -2.02 17.16
N GLU A 3 17.24 -3.22 17.15
CA GLU A 3 16.96 -4.28 16.17
C GLU A 3 15.61 -4.99 16.36
N GLY A 4 15.03 -4.99 17.56
CA GLY A 4 13.77 -5.71 17.83
C GLY A 4 12.51 -4.89 17.59
N ALA A 5 12.51 -3.61 17.96
CA ALA A 5 11.32 -2.74 17.90
C ALA A 5 11.20 -1.95 16.59
N SER A 6 12.23 -1.95 15.74
CA SER A 6 12.25 -1.16 14.50
C SER A 6 11.39 -1.75 13.39
N MET A 7 11.13 -3.07 13.43
CA MET A 7 10.44 -3.79 12.36
C MET A 7 8.96 -4.02 12.62
N ASP A 8 8.51 -3.84 13.86
CA ASP A 8 7.11 -4.02 14.27
C ASP A 8 6.12 -3.20 13.41
N PRO A 9 6.39 -1.93 13.06
CA PRO A 9 5.49 -1.15 12.22
C PRO A 9 5.36 -1.73 10.81
N ILE A 10 6.47 -2.23 10.25
CA ILE A 10 6.48 -2.83 8.90
C ILE A 10 5.71 -4.14 8.94
N LYS A 11 5.94 -4.97 9.96
CA LYS A 11 5.26 -6.24 10.13
C LYS A 11 3.75 -6.06 10.27
N SER A 12 3.30 -5.13 11.09
CA SER A 12 1.86 -4.82 11.24
C SER A 12 1.22 -4.43 9.91
N VAL A 13 1.88 -3.55 9.14
CA VAL A 13 1.37 -3.12 7.83
C VAL A 13 1.32 -4.29 6.84
N LEU A 14 2.31 -5.18 6.84
CA LEU A 14 2.29 -6.36 5.99
C LEU A 14 1.16 -7.31 6.39
N ASP A 15 1.02 -7.64 7.67
CA ASP A 15 0.01 -8.56 8.19
C ASP A 15 -1.42 -8.03 7.87
N GLU A 16 -1.65 -6.73 8.02
CA GLU A 16 -2.92 -6.06 7.64
C GLU A 16 -3.22 -6.11 6.13
N ASN A 17 -2.19 -6.25 5.29
CA ASN A 17 -2.30 -6.27 3.83
C ASN A 17 -2.09 -7.66 3.22
N GLY A 18 -2.37 -8.71 4.00
CA GLY A 18 -2.35 -10.09 3.53
C GLY A 18 -0.96 -10.73 3.54
N GLY A 19 0.01 -10.09 4.20
CA GLY A 19 1.36 -10.58 4.42
C GLY A 19 2.27 -10.45 3.20
N TRP A 20 3.40 -11.16 3.25
CA TRP A 20 4.41 -11.15 2.20
C TRP A 20 4.68 -12.58 1.72
N PRO A 21 4.23 -12.99 0.52
CA PRO A 21 4.30 -14.38 0.08
C PRO A 21 5.72 -14.95 -0.02
N LEU A 22 6.74 -14.10 -0.17
CA LEU A 22 8.15 -14.54 -0.11
C LEU A 22 8.58 -15.04 1.28
N LEU A 23 7.86 -14.65 2.33
CA LEU A 23 8.18 -14.95 3.73
C LEU A 23 7.17 -15.91 4.38
N MET A 24 6.14 -16.33 3.66
CA MET A 24 5.01 -17.12 4.17
C MET A 24 4.83 -18.40 3.37
N THR A 25 4.28 -19.43 3.99
CA THR A 25 3.84 -20.61 3.24
C THR A 25 2.56 -20.28 2.44
N PRO A 26 2.21 -21.07 1.41
CA PRO A 26 0.95 -20.91 0.68
C PRO A 26 -0.30 -20.98 1.56
N GLU A 27 -0.27 -21.73 2.67
CA GLU A 27 -1.36 -21.85 3.62
C GLU A 27 -1.49 -20.63 4.55
N GLU A 28 -0.35 -20.02 4.90
CA GLU A 28 -0.28 -18.81 5.71
C GLU A 28 -0.65 -17.55 4.90
N TRP A 29 -0.34 -17.54 3.60
CA TRP A 29 -0.58 -16.40 2.74
C TRP A 29 -2.08 -16.26 2.39
N ASN A 30 -2.70 -15.18 2.88
CA ASN A 30 -4.15 -14.97 2.77
C ASN A 30 -4.59 -14.31 1.44
N ALA A 31 -4.13 -14.85 0.31
CA ALA A 31 -4.42 -14.29 -1.02
C ALA A 31 -5.92 -14.28 -1.38
N LYS A 32 -6.73 -15.12 -0.74
CA LYS A 32 -8.15 -15.30 -1.10
C LYS A 32 -9.06 -14.21 -0.55
N ASN A 33 -8.63 -13.49 0.49
CA ASN A 33 -9.47 -12.53 1.21
C ASN A 33 -9.06 -11.08 0.98
N ILE A 34 -8.05 -10.81 0.15
CA ILE A 34 -7.58 -9.47 -0.14
C ILE A 34 -7.35 -9.27 -1.64
N THR A 35 -7.77 -8.11 -2.15
CA THR A 35 -7.54 -7.74 -3.54
C THR A 35 -6.32 -6.83 -3.66
N TRP A 36 -5.68 -6.82 -4.82
CA TRP A 36 -4.55 -5.92 -5.06
C TRP A 36 -4.97 -4.45 -4.92
N GLN A 37 -6.22 -4.08 -5.23
CA GLN A 37 -6.74 -2.73 -5.06
C GLN A 37 -6.75 -2.30 -3.59
N GLN A 38 -7.15 -3.21 -2.69
CA GLN A 38 -7.16 -2.96 -1.25
C GLN A 38 -5.75 -2.75 -0.73
N VAL A 39 -4.81 -3.63 -1.09
CA VAL A 39 -3.39 -3.52 -0.72
C VAL A 39 -2.80 -2.20 -1.23
N HIS A 40 -3.02 -1.88 -2.50
CA HIS A 40 -2.52 -0.65 -3.11
C HIS A 40 -3.04 0.60 -2.40
N LEU A 41 -4.36 0.69 -2.17
CA LEU A 41 -4.98 1.84 -1.52
C LEU A 41 -4.55 1.99 -0.05
N ASN A 42 -4.38 0.88 0.67
CA ASN A 42 -3.93 0.92 2.06
C ASN A 42 -2.48 1.38 2.16
N LEU A 43 -1.57 0.81 1.37
CA LEU A 43 -0.16 1.22 1.34
C LEU A 43 0.02 2.66 0.86
N TRP A 44 -0.82 3.11 -0.07
CA TRP A 44 -0.88 4.51 -0.46
C TRP A 44 -1.24 5.38 0.75
N LYS A 45 -2.37 5.13 1.40
CA LYS A 45 -2.88 5.97 2.48
C LYS A 45 -1.93 6.03 3.67
N THR A 46 -1.33 4.89 4.02
CA THR A 46 -0.50 4.80 5.21
C THR A 46 0.88 5.41 4.97
N TRP A 47 1.53 5.10 3.84
CA TRP A 47 2.95 5.43 3.63
C TRP A 47 3.21 6.38 2.44
N VAL A 48 2.17 6.84 1.75
CA VAL A 48 2.27 7.65 0.52
C VAL A 48 3.13 6.95 -0.53
N THR A 49 3.04 5.61 -0.58
CA THR A 49 3.85 4.79 -1.49
C THR A 49 3.13 4.58 -2.82
N ARG A 50 3.88 4.74 -3.91
CA ARG A 50 3.42 4.48 -5.29
C ARG A 50 3.72 3.03 -5.67
N SER A 51 2.94 2.10 -5.12
CA SER A 51 3.27 0.67 -5.20
C SER A 51 3.06 0.06 -6.59
N ILE A 52 1.89 0.26 -7.21
CA ILE A 52 1.55 -0.32 -8.52
C ILE A 52 1.43 0.76 -9.59
N PHE A 53 0.66 1.80 -9.29
CA PHE A 53 0.57 3.01 -10.11
C PHE A 53 0.53 4.24 -9.21
N ASP A 54 0.64 5.40 -9.84
CA ASP A 54 0.58 6.70 -9.19
C ASP A 54 -0.68 7.42 -9.66
N MET A 55 -1.54 7.77 -8.72
CA MET A 55 -2.62 8.75 -8.80
C MET A 55 -2.20 10.08 -8.18
N THR A 56 -1.99 11.11 -9.00
CA THR A 56 -1.77 12.45 -8.46
C THR A 56 -3.00 13.32 -8.67
N VAL A 57 -3.26 14.22 -7.71
CA VAL A 57 -4.28 15.26 -7.86
C VAL A 57 -3.56 16.55 -8.21
N GLU A 58 -3.73 17.00 -9.45
CA GLU A 58 -3.05 18.16 -10.01
C GLU A 58 -4.05 19.10 -10.68
N PRO A 59 -3.73 20.40 -10.81
CA PRO A 59 -4.58 21.33 -11.57
C PRO A 59 -4.80 20.82 -12.99
N ASP A 60 -6.02 20.90 -13.49
CA ASP A 60 -6.29 20.62 -14.88
C ASP A 60 -5.67 21.72 -15.74
N LEU A 61 -4.72 21.36 -16.60
CA LEU A 61 -4.08 22.28 -17.52
C LEU A 61 -5.06 22.90 -18.54
N LYS A 62 -6.23 22.28 -18.75
CA LYS A 62 -7.31 22.81 -19.59
C LYS A 62 -8.33 23.64 -18.82
N ASP A 63 -8.37 23.51 -17.50
CA ASP A 63 -9.24 24.27 -16.60
C ASP A 63 -8.58 24.41 -15.22
N SER A 64 -7.76 25.45 -15.08
CA SER A 64 -6.95 25.63 -13.87
C SER A 64 -7.75 25.96 -12.61
N ALA A 65 -9.08 26.14 -12.71
CA ALA A 65 -9.95 26.29 -11.55
C ALA A 65 -10.30 24.95 -10.88
N HIS A 66 -10.05 23.83 -11.57
CA HIS A 66 -10.36 22.49 -11.08
C HIS A 66 -9.11 21.60 -11.07
N ASN A 67 -9.12 20.60 -10.20
CA ASN A 67 -8.10 19.56 -10.17
C ASN A 67 -8.62 18.31 -10.88
N LYS A 68 -7.70 17.52 -11.42
CA LYS A 68 -7.98 16.19 -11.98
C LYS A 68 -7.05 15.14 -11.39
N ILE A 69 -7.47 13.88 -11.47
CA ILE A 69 -6.63 12.72 -11.18
C ILE A 69 -5.85 12.39 -12.45
N ASN A 70 -4.53 12.32 -12.35
CA ASN A 70 -3.63 11.84 -13.40
C ASN A 70 -3.14 10.42 -13.09
#